data_AF-A0A0S2TH38-F1
#
_entry.id   AF-A0A0S2TH38-F1
#
_cell.length_a   1.000
_cell.length_b   1.000
_cell.length_c   1.000
_cell.angle_alpha   90.00
_cell.angle_beta   90.00
_cell.angle_gamma   90.00
#
_symmetry.space_group_name_H-M   'P 1'
#
loop_
_entity.id
_entity.type
_entity.pdbx_description
1 polymer ?
#
loop_
_entity_poly.entity_id
_entity_poly.type
_entity_poly.pdbx_seq_one_letter_code
_entity_poly.pdbx_strand_id
1 'polypeptide(L)'
;MKRMRAAVALAALMWLSACSNEPAELSAAPLGQRPVLESLAEAYTAVSSENLSTSPKSLPGEERKRFVERVFERAGYSYSKTLHQMAGAAFDPANQLHVDMAELVLMPHRNPRFALELTDVYSSQELQDVAVVERQLNRR
;
A
#
# COMPACT_ATOMS: atom_id res chain seq x y z
N MET A 1 -26.33 38.62 -58.74
CA MET A 1 -26.89 39.49 -57.67
C MET A 1 -27.50 38.62 -56.59
N LYS A 2 -27.15 38.86 -55.31
CA LYS A 2 -27.89 38.55 -54.06
C LYS A 2 -28.15 37.05 -53.74
N ARG A 3 -28.01 36.51 -52.52
CA ARG A 3 -27.56 36.98 -51.19
C ARG A 3 -27.33 35.72 -50.33
N MET A 4 -26.33 35.79 -49.46
CA MET A 4 -26.03 34.88 -48.34
C MET A 4 -27.23 34.62 -47.42
N ARG A 5 -27.31 33.41 -46.83
CA ARG A 5 -27.61 33.07 -45.42
C ARG A 5 -27.10 31.63 -45.18
N ALA A 6 -25.93 31.37 -44.59
CA ALA A 6 -25.58 31.45 -43.16
C ALA A 6 -26.58 30.73 -42.24
N ALA A 7 -26.25 29.50 -41.85
CA ALA A 7 -26.67 28.89 -40.59
C ALA A 7 -25.63 27.82 -40.20
N VAL A 8 -24.57 28.28 -39.55
CA VAL A 8 -23.62 27.48 -38.78
C VAL A 8 -24.35 27.08 -37.49
N ALA A 9 -24.60 25.79 -37.30
CA ALA A 9 -24.93 25.23 -35.99
C ALA A 9 -24.97 23.69 -36.10
N LEU A 10 -23.89 23.01 -35.77
CA LEU A 10 -24.02 21.74 -35.08
C LEU A 10 -22.81 21.55 -34.16
N ALA A 11 -23.13 21.52 -32.87
CA ALA A 11 -22.24 21.54 -31.74
C ALA A 11 -21.24 20.37 -31.76
N ALA A 12 -20.00 20.65 -32.14
CA ALA A 12 -18.84 19.85 -31.75
C ALA A 12 -18.44 20.28 -30.33
N LEU A 13 -19.24 19.87 -29.35
CA LEU A 13 -19.05 20.19 -27.94
C LEU A 13 -19.22 18.92 -27.10
N MET A 14 -18.48 17.87 -27.48
CA MET A 14 -18.24 16.70 -26.65
C MET A 14 -16.83 16.24 -26.97
N TRP A 15 -16.10 15.75 -25.94
CA TRP A 15 -14.69 15.32 -25.93
C TRP A 15 -13.72 16.29 -25.27
N LEU A 16 -14.20 17.07 -24.30
CA LEU A 16 -13.42 17.31 -23.09
C LEU A 16 -13.89 16.31 -22.03
N SER A 17 -13.59 15.02 -22.26
CA SER A 17 -13.43 14.09 -21.15
C SER A 17 -12.21 14.58 -20.39
N ALA A 18 -12.43 15.55 -19.51
CA ALA A 18 -11.51 15.84 -18.43
C ALA A 18 -11.42 14.54 -17.63
N CYS A 19 -10.44 13.71 -17.95
CA CYS A 19 -9.89 12.77 -17.00
C CYS A 19 -9.48 13.63 -15.81
N SER A 20 -10.30 13.62 -14.77
CA SER A 20 -9.93 14.11 -13.46
C SER A 20 -8.64 13.39 -13.10
N ASN A 21 -7.51 14.09 -13.18
CA ASN A 21 -6.23 13.62 -12.66
C ASN A 21 -6.27 13.69 -11.13
N GLU A 22 -7.30 13.09 -10.52
CA GLU A 22 -7.19 12.73 -9.12
C GLU A 22 -6.21 11.56 -9.07
N PRO A 23 -5.15 11.64 -8.24
CA PRO A 23 -4.27 10.50 -8.04
C PRO A 23 -5.14 9.31 -7.65
N ALA A 24 -5.08 8.23 -8.44
CA ALA A 24 -5.87 7.04 -8.18
C ALA A 24 -5.62 6.61 -6.74
N GLU A 25 -6.67 6.64 -5.93
CA GLU A 25 -6.55 6.36 -4.51
C GLU A 25 -6.07 4.91 -4.34
N LEU A 26 -4.89 4.73 -3.74
CA LEU A 26 -4.30 3.41 -3.58
C LEU A 26 -5.24 2.52 -2.77
N SER A 27 -5.47 1.31 -3.25
CA SER A 27 -6.34 0.31 -2.60
C SER A 27 -5.53 -0.62 -1.70
N ALA A 28 -6.21 -1.37 -0.83
CA ALA A 28 -5.55 -2.41 -0.06
C ALA A 28 -5.05 -3.53 -0.96
N ALA A 29 -3.89 -4.12 -0.62
CA ALA A 29 -3.36 -5.28 -1.32
C ALA A 29 -4.29 -6.49 -1.09
N PRO A 30 -4.78 -7.16 -2.15
CA PRO A 30 -5.64 -8.32 -2.00
C PRO A 30 -4.94 -9.45 -1.23
N LEU A 31 -5.56 -9.94 -0.17
CA LEU A 31 -5.03 -11.01 0.66
C LEU A 31 -5.16 -12.37 -0.04
N GLY A 32 -4.25 -13.29 0.28
CA GLY A 32 -4.32 -14.68 -0.19
C GLY A 32 -3.98 -14.88 -1.67
N GLN A 33 -3.48 -13.85 -2.35
CA GLN A 33 -3.16 -13.91 -3.77
C GLN A 33 -1.64 -13.92 -3.97
N ARG A 34 -1.11 -15.03 -4.50
CA ARG A 34 0.32 -15.17 -4.79
C ARG A 34 0.87 -14.06 -5.71
N PRO A 35 0.17 -13.64 -6.79
CA PRO A 35 0.67 -12.55 -7.64
C PRO A 35 0.86 -11.22 -6.90
N VAL A 36 0.06 -10.96 -5.87
CA VAL A 36 0.18 -9.74 -5.06
C VAL A 36 1.46 -9.78 -4.22
N LEU A 37 1.78 -10.93 -3.61
CA LEU A 37 3.04 -11.09 -2.87
C LEU A 37 4.26 -11.09 -3.78
N GLU A 38 4.17 -11.68 -4.97
CA GLU A 38 5.23 -11.63 -5.98
C GLU A 38 5.50 -10.17 -6.40
N SER A 39 4.45 -9.38 -6.66
CA SER A 39 4.58 -7.95 -6.96
C SER A 39 5.18 -7.15 -5.80
N LEU A 40 4.78 -7.42 -4.56
CA LEU A 40 5.37 -6.80 -3.37
C LEU A 40 6.85 -7.20 -3.18
N ALA A 41 7.23 -8.43 -3.51
CA ALA A 41 8.62 -8.89 -3.44
C ALA A 41 9.50 -8.22 -4.52
N GLU A 42 8.97 -8.03 -5.73
CA GLU A 42 9.63 -7.26 -6.79
C GLU A 42 9.80 -5.79 -6.37
N ALA A 43 8.75 -5.18 -5.82
CA ALA A 43 8.80 -3.82 -5.29
C ALA A 43 9.79 -3.69 -4.13
N TYR A 44 9.85 -4.68 -3.23
CA TYR A 44 10.83 -4.73 -2.15
C TYR A 44 12.26 -4.72 -2.68
N THR A 45 12.54 -5.55 -3.68
CA THR A 45 13.87 -5.63 -4.32
C THR A 45 14.24 -4.29 -4.96
N ALA A 46 13.30 -3.70 -5.71
CA ALA A 46 13.51 -2.43 -6.38
C ALA A 46 13.78 -1.29 -5.37
N VAL A 47 12.91 -1.11 -4.38
CA VAL A 47 13.06 -0.07 -3.35
C VAL A 47 14.34 -0.28 -2.53
N SER A 48 14.75 -1.53 -2.30
CA SER A 48 16.01 -1.83 -1.59
C SER A 48 17.24 -1.42 -2.40
N SER A 49 17.17 -1.48 -3.74
CA SER A 49 18.26 -1.11 -4.64
C SER A 49 18.41 0.41 -4.84
N GLU A 50 17.37 1.19 -4.52
CA GLU A 50 17.31 2.65 -4.72
C GLU A 50 17.92 3.45 -3.57
N ASN A 51 19.18 3.17 -3.20
CA ASN A 51 19.99 3.93 -2.22
C ASN A 51 19.89 3.51 -0.74
N LEU A 52 19.68 2.23 -0.43
CA LEU A 52 19.91 1.77 0.94
C LEU A 52 21.39 1.38 1.15
N SER A 53 22.05 2.07 2.08
CA SER A 53 23.41 1.73 2.52
C SER A 53 23.47 0.49 3.44
N THR A 54 22.31 0.04 3.92
CA THR A 54 22.17 -1.09 4.84
C THR A 54 20.90 -1.88 4.52
N SER A 55 20.81 -3.12 5.04
CA SER A 55 19.59 -3.93 4.89
C SER A 55 18.36 -3.20 5.46
N PRO A 56 17.18 -3.26 4.82
CA PRO A 56 15.95 -2.68 5.35
C PRO A 56 15.63 -3.12 6.79
N LYS A 57 16.00 -4.35 7.16
CA LYS A 57 15.81 -4.90 8.52
C LYS A 57 16.71 -4.23 9.57
N SER A 58 17.72 -3.47 9.17
CA SER A 58 18.59 -2.71 10.07
C SER A 58 18.15 -1.27 10.28
N LEU A 59 17.14 -0.79 9.54
CA LEU A 59 16.64 0.58 9.67
C LEU A 59 15.92 0.79 11.01
N PRO A 60 15.96 2.00 11.60
CA PRO A 60 15.08 2.43 12.68
C PRO A 60 13.60 2.21 12.34
N GLY A 61 12.73 2.06 13.34
CA GLY A 61 11.33 1.66 13.11
C GLY A 61 10.55 2.58 12.16
N GLU A 62 10.69 3.90 12.31
CA GLU A 62 10.04 4.89 11.44
C GLU A 62 10.56 4.83 10.00
N GLU A 63 11.88 4.72 9.81
CA GLU A 63 12.50 4.55 8.50
C GLU A 63 12.11 3.22 7.84
N ARG A 64 12.01 2.16 8.65
CA ARG A 64 11.56 0.84 8.21
C ARG A 64 10.10 0.87 7.79
N LYS A 65 9.26 1.65 8.47
CA LYS A 65 7.86 1.87 8.05
C LYS A 65 7.79 2.59 6.72
N ARG A 66 8.49 3.71 6.58
CA ARG A 66 8.59 4.43 5.30
C ARG A 66 9.08 3.53 4.18
N PHE A 67 10.05 2.66 4.46
CA PHE A 67 10.50 1.68 3.48
C PHE A 67 9.35 0.76 3.05
N VAL A 68 8.59 0.17 3.99
CA VAL A 68 7.45 -0.70 3.67
C VAL A 68 6.35 0.07 2.93
N GLU A 69 6.02 1.30 3.35
CA GLU A 69 5.05 2.15 2.67
C GLU A 69 5.41 2.33 1.19
N ARG A 70 6.68 2.65 0.88
CA ARG A 70 7.16 2.75 -0.51
C ARG A 70 7.09 1.42 -1.27
N VAL A 71 7.30 0.28 -0.61
CA VAL A 71 7.13 -1.04 -1.24
C VAL A 71 5.69 -1.25 -1.67
N PHE A 72 4.73 -0.93 -0.79
CA PHE A 72 3.31 -1.00 -1.12
C PHE A 72 2.93 -0.01 -2.22
N GLU A 73 3.34 1.25 -2.11
CA GLU A 73 3.06 2.28 -3.12
C GLU A 73 3.60 1.90 -4.50
N ARG A 74 4.84 1.38 -4.56
CA ARG A 74 5.44 0.92 -5.81
C ARG A 74 4.71 -0.28 -6.42
N ALA A 75 4.15 -1.15 -5.59
CA ALA A 75 3.29 -2.25 -6.03
C ALA A 75 1.85 -1.80 -6.37
N GLY A 76 1.51 -0.52 -6.20
CA GLY A 76 0.18 0.02 -6.49
C GLY A 76 -0.83 -0.14 -5.37
N TYR A 77 -0.37 -0.33 -4.14
CA TYR A 77 -1.20 -0.58 -2.95
C TYR A 77 -0.94 0.40 -1.82
N SER A 78 -1.90 0.53 -0.90
CA SER A 78 -1.76 1.28 0.34
C SER A 78 -1.39 0.35 1.49
N TYR A 79 -0.27 0.65 2.17
CA TYR A 79 0.14 -0.05 3.38
C TYR A 79 -0.95 0.01 4.47
N SER A 80 -1.39 1.20 4.86
CA SER A 80 -2.33 1.38 5.98
C SER A 80 -3.69 0.75 5.69
N LYS A 81 -4.20 0.81 4.44
CA LYS A 81 -5.45 0.10 4.08
C LYS A 81 -5.29 -1.42 4.09
N THR A 82 -4.13 -1.93 3.69
CA THR A 82 -3.84 -3.37 3.77
C THR A 82 -3.81 -3.83 5.23
N LEU A 83 -3.11 -3.10 6.09
CA LEU A 83 -3.06 -3.38 7.53
C LEU A 83 -4.48 -3.37 8.15
N HIS A 84 -5.29 -2.37 7.80
CA HIS A 84 -6.67 -2.27 8.25
C HIS A 84 -7.54 -3.44 7.77
N GLN A 85 -7.44 -3.81 6.49
CA GLN A 85 -8.15 -4.95 5.92
C GLN A 85 -7.78 -6.26 6.65
N MET A 86 -6.51 -6.45 6.99
CA MET A 86 -6.06 -7.63 7.73
C MET A 86 -6.65 -7.67 9.14
N ALA A 87 -6.71 -6.52 9.84
CA ALA A 87 -7.33 -6.42 11.16
C ALA A 87 -8.86 -6.71 11.12
N GLY A 88 -9.55 -6.37 10.03
CA GLY A 88 -11.00 -6.50 9.84
C GLY A 88 -11.56 -7.92 9.61
N ALA A 89 -10.80 -8.99 9.91
CA ALA A 89 -11.15 -10.41 9.77
C ALA A 89 -10.95 -11.07 8.38
N ALA A 90 -10.31 -10.39 7.42
CA ALA A 90 -9.91 -11.00 6.16
C ALA A 90 -8.63 -11.87 6.27
N PHE A 91 -7.98 -11.89 7.43
CA PHE A 91 -6.78 -12.67 7.69
C PHE A 91 -7.09 -14.12 8.14
N ASP A 92 -6.43 -15.09 7.52
CA ASP A 92 -6.50 -16.51 7.87
C ASP A 92 -5.10 -17.00 8.28
N PRO A 93 -4.86 -17.30 9.58
CA PRO A 93 -3.54 -17.72 10.06
C PRO A 93 -3.09 -19.08 9.50
N ALA A 94 -3.99 -19.91 8.97
CA ALA A 94 -3.66 -21.20 8.36
C ALA A 94 -3.20 -21.06 6.90
N ASN A 95 -3.41 -19.91 6.26
CA ASN A 95 -3.00 -19.65 4.89
C ASN A 95 -1.62 -18.95 4.84
N GLN A 96 -0.60 -19.64 4.32
CA GLN A 96 0.77 -19.12 4.23
C GLN A 96 0.87 -17.77 3.50
N LEU A 97 0.02 -17.50 2.50
CA LEU A 97 0.05 -16.21 1.80
C LEU A 97 -0.45 -15.07 2.69
N HIS A 98 -1.41 -15.34 3.58
CA HIS A 98 -1.84 -14.35 4.58
C HIS A 98 -0.74 -14.16 5.62
N VAL A 99 -0.06 -15.24 6.00
CA VAL A 99 1.10 -15.21 6.88
C VAL A 99 2.20 -14.31 6.34
N ASP A 100 2.62 -14.51 5.09
CA ASP A 100 3.70 -13.77 4.46
C ASP A 100 3.35 -12.28 4.32
N MET A 101 2.09 -11.97 3.98
CA MET A 101 1.60 -10.59 3.99
C MET A 101 1.69 -9.98 5.40
N ALA A 102 1.30 -10.73 6.44
CA ALA A 102 1.35 -10.27 7.82
C ALA A 102 2.78 -9.99 8.28
N GLU A 103 3.73 -10.87 7.94
CA GLU A 103 5.16 -10.66 8.21
C GLU A 103 5.68 -9.38 7.55
N LEU A 104 5.23 -9.08 6.32
CA LEU A 104 5.62 -7.87 5.61
C LEU A 104 5.03 -6.61 6.25
N VAL A 105 3.73 -6.58 6.55
CA VAL A 105 3.09 -5.38 7.15
C VAL A 105 3.56 -5.12 8.58
N LEU A 106 3.92 -6.17 9.34
CA LEU A 106 4.44 -6.02 10.71
C LEU A 106 5.97 -5.78 10.74
N MET A 107 6.65 -5.86 9.59
CA MET A 107 8.09 -5.65 9.49
C MET A 107 8.61 -4.37 10.20
N PRO A 108 7.91 -3.22 10.23
CA PRO A 108 8.48 -2.00 10.81
C PRO A 108 8.80 -2.10 12.31
N HIS A 109 8.15 -3.00 13.06
CA HIS A 109 8.42 -3.18 14.49
C HIS A 109 8.91 -4.58 14.89
N ARG A 110 8.88 -5.57 14.01
CA ARG A 110 9.37 -6.93 14.36
C ARG A 110 10.89 -7.01 14.35
N ASN A 111 11.43 -7.64 15.40
CA ASN A 111 12.86 -7.81 15.65
C ASN A 111 13.64 -6.48 15.49
N PRO A 112 13.30 -5.46 16.30
CA PRO A 112 13.92 -4.16 16.16
C PRO A 112 15.38 -4.24 16.62
N ARG A 113 16.26 -3.57 15.90
CA ARG A 113 17.69 -3.48 16.27
C ARG A 113 17.94 -2.44 17.36
N PHE A 114 17.02 -1.49 17.49
CA PHE A 114 17.06 -0.39 18.44
C PHE A 114 15.82 -0.44 19.32
N ALA A 115 15.87 0.18 20.50
CA ALA A 115 14.65 0.38 21.30
C ALA A 115 13.59 1.11 20.45
N LEU A 116 12.34 0.66 20.55
CA LEU A 116 11.26 1.14 19.71
C LEU A 116 9.98 1.26 20.52
N GLU A 117 9.43 2.47 20.56
CA GLU A 117 8.05 2.69 21.00
C GLU A 117 7.14 2.66 19.77
N LEU A 118 6.10 1.82 19.80
CA LEU A 118 5.21 1.65 18.65
C LEU A 118 4.46 2.96 18.28
N THR A 119 4.24 3.82 19.27
CA THR A 119 3.61 5.14 19.10
C THR A 119 4.43 6.10 18.23
N ASP A 120 5.73 5.86 18.10
CA ASP A 120 6.61 6.68 17.25
C ASP A 120 6.56 6.23 15.78
N VAL A 121 5.96 5.06 15.50
CA VAL A 121 5.89 4.45 14.17
C VAL A 121 4.48 4.53 13.60
N TYR A 122 3.47 4.22 14.42
CA TYR A 122 2.10 4.01 13.98
C TYR A 122 1.18 5.11 14.46
N SER A 123 0.21 5.46 13.61
CA SER A 123 -0.94 6.25 14.05
C SER A 123 -1.80 5.45 15.04
N SER A 124 -2.68 6.15 15.78
CA SER A 124 -3.58 5.51 16.75
C SER A 124 -4.48 4.42 16.16
N GLN A 125 -4.86 4.53 14.89
CA GLN A 125 -5.64 3.49 14.21
C GLN A 125 -4.75 2.30 13.83
N GLU A 126 -3.58 2.57 13.25
CA GLU A 126 -2.63 1.51 12.88
C GLU A 126 -2.15 0.72 14.10
N LEU A 127 -2.01 1.35 15.27
CA LEU A 127 -1.70 0.65 16.52
C LEU A 127 -2.76 -0.40 16.90
N GLN A 128 -4.04 -0.06 16.72
CA GLN A 128 -5.13 -1.00 16.98
C GLN A 128 -5.09 -2.15 15.97
N ASP A 129 -4.87 -1.83 14.69
CA ASP A 129 -4.83 -2.81 13.62
C ASP A 129 -3.62 -3.76 13.78
N VAL A 130 -2.43 -3.23 14.11
CA VAL A 130 -1.23 -4.01 14.45
C VAL A 130 -1.51 -4.98 15.59
N ALA A 131 -2.12 -4.52 16.68
CA ALA A 131 -2.42 -5.37 17.83
C ALA A 131 -3.41 -6.50 17.50
N VAL A 132 -4.33 -6.29 16.55
CA VAL A 132 -5.22 -7.34 16.06
C VAL A 132 -4.47 -8.33 15.20
N VAL A 133 -3.69 -7.87 14.22
CA VAL A 133 -2.96 -8.74 13.30
C VAL A 133 -1.93 -9.59 14.05
N GLU A 134 -1.17 -9.02 14.99
CA GLU A 134 -0.24 -9.80 15.83
C GLU A 134 -0.95 -10.89 16.63
N ARG A 135 -2.11 -10.56 17.23
CA ARG A 135 -2.90 -11.53 17.99
C ARG A 135 -3.42 -12.65 17.10
N GLN A 136 -3.82 -12.35 15.87
CA GLN A 136 -4.23 -13.36 14.91
C GLN A 136 -3.05 -14.24 14.46
N LEU A 137 -1.88 -13.63 14.23
CA LEU A 137 -0.65 -14.32 13.83
C LEU A 137 -0.17 -15.33 14.87
N ASN A 138 -0.29 -14.98 16.16
CA ASN A 138 0.17 -15.79 17.29
C ASN A 138 -0.80 -16.92 17.68
N ARG A 139 -1.93 -17.08 17.00
CA ARG A 139 -2.91 -18.18 17.23
C ARG A 139 -2.63 -19.45 16.43
N ARG A 140 -1.50 -19.50 15.73
CA ARG A 140 -1.06 -20.64 14.91
C ARG A 140 -0.61 -21.82 15.75
#